data_AF-A0A915K1T2-F1
#
_entry.id   AF-A0A915K1T2-F1
#
_cell.length_a   1.000
_cell.length_b   1.000
_cell.length_c   1.000
_cell.angle_alpha   90.00
_cell.angle_beta   90.00
_cell.angle_gamma   90.00
#
_symmetry.space_group_name_H-M   'P 1'
#
loop_
_entity.id
_entity.type
_entity.pdbx_description
1 polymer ?
#
loop_
_entity_poly.entity_id
_entity_poly.type
_entity_poly.pdbx_seq_one_letter_code
_entity_poly.pdbx_strand_id
1 'polypeptide(L)'
;MDKTYQTLAKFLSPRYSSDSAISLTYPAMSVYGKSSVWAELLRGVTLGKNNVVVEVRVFIAPLQFQYDRKRIGKQILDQCMLKMADYFWNSESRNNLTFYASYEQLFIDELQKTQQYSLPWLSLSVFLVAAFCTLSTVEGCNFLDKKGQHSQISEAGYGLLTIGMSLVAGFGFLFICNYSYNFVVSCTPFVALCVSVDNDFMLLAAWRRTSPHQSVAGRLSEAFT
;
A
#
# COMPACT_ATOMS: atom_id res chain seq x y z
N MET A 1 19.72 4.69 36.66
CA MET A 1 18.28 4.50 36.39
C MET A 1 17.53 5.73 36.90
N ASP A 2 16.77 6.49 36.15
CA ASP A 2 16.60 6.72 34.72
C ASP A 2 15.64 7.92 34.74
N LYS A 3 16.11 9.09 34.28
CA LYS A 3 15.43 10.38 34.49
C LYS A 3 14.08 10.46 33.75
N THR A 4 13.78 9.45 32.96
CA THR A 4 12.56 9.27 32.17
C THR A 4 11.34 8.88 33.03
N TYR A 5 11.55 8.14 34.14
CA TYR A 5 10.47 7.73 35.06
C TYR A 5 9.83 8.89 35.82
N GLN A 6 10.61 9.92 36.15
CA GLN A 6 10.08 11.09 36.85
C GLN A 6 9.28 12.03 35.93
N THR A 7 9.46 11.95 34.61
CA THR A 7 8.86 12.89 33.66
C THR A 7 7.41 12.51 33.33
N LEU A 8 7.12 11.21 33.16
CA LEU A 8 5.77 10.70 32.88
C LEU A 8 4.86 10.79 34.12
N ALA A 9 5.35 10.47 35.30
CA ALA A 9 4.62 10.66 36.56
C ALA A 9 4.38 12.15 36.90
N LYS A 10 5.28 13.05 36.46
CA LYS A 10 5.08 14.51 36.56
C LYS A 10 4.08 15.05 35.53
N PHE A 11 3.87 14.38 34.40
CA PHE A 11 2.92 14.82 33.37
C PHE A 11 1.45 14.65 33.81
N LEU A 12 1.15 13.63 34.63
CA LEU A 12 -0.13 13.48 35.33
C LEU A 12 -0.22 14.29 36.65
N SER A 13 0.77 15.16 36.87
CA SER A 13 1.05 15.97 38.04
C SER A 13 1.54 15.20 39.28
N PRO A 14 2.59 15.69 39.98
CA PRO A 14 3.06 15.15 41.26
C PRO A 14 2.03 15.31 42.40
N ARG A 15 0.87 15.91 42.13
CA ARG A 15 -0.21 16.15 43.09
C ARG A 15 -1.10 14.92 43.32
N TYR A 16 -1.17 14.00 42.35
CA TYR A 16 -2.06 12.83 42.39
C TYR A 16 -1.36 11.50 42.75
N SER A 17 -0.03 11.47 42.76
CA SER A 17 0.74 10.25 43.10
C SER A 17 0.63 9.84 44.58
N SER A 18 0.24 10.78 45.46
CA SER A 18 0.15 10.57 46.91
C SER A 18 -1.28 10.35 47.40
N ASP A 19 -2.27 10.35 46.52
CA ASP A 19 -3.68 10.25 46.91
C ASP A 19 -4.15 8.79 46.85
N SER A 20 -4.56 8.23 48.00
CA SER A 20 -5.04 6.85 48.13
C SER A 20 -6.30 6.54 47.28
N ALA A 21 -6.95 7.58 46.74
CA ALA A 21 -8.12 7.48 45.88
C ALA A 21 -7.81 7.12 44.40
N ILE A 22 -6.53 7.05 44.01
CA ILE A 22 -6.11 6.78 42.63
C ILE A 22 -5.16 5.58 42.60
N SER A 23 -5.64 4.44 42.07
CA SER A 23 -4.82 3.24 41.87
C SER A 23 -4.56 2.99 40.39
N LEU A 24 -3.29 3.12 39.97
CA LEU A 24 -2.83 2.85 38.62
C LEU A 24 -2.58 1.35 38.41
N THR A 25 -3.65 0.59 38.22
CA THR A 25 -3.62 -0.84 37.89
C THR A 25 -3.87 -1.06 36.40
N TYR A 26 -3.26 -2.10 35.83
CA TYR A 26 -3.58 -2.55 34.47
C TYR A 26 -4.57 -3.72 34.53
N PRO A 27 -5.59 -3.81 33.65
CA PRO A 27 -5.87 -2.97 32.47
C PRO A 27 -6.72 -1.71 32.73
N ALA A 28 -7.23 -1.53 33.96
CA ALA A 28 -8.12 -0.44 34.32
C ALA A 28 -7.62 0.32 35.55
N MET A 29 -7.65 1.66 35.45
CA MET A 29 -7.32 2.56 36.55
C MET A 29 -8.58 2.82 37.38
N SER A 30 -8.48 2.78 38.69
CA SER A 30 -9.55 3.22 39.59
C SER A 30 -9.27 4.65 40.03
N VAL A 31 -10.14 5.58 39.65
CA VAL A 31 -10.05 7.00 39.98
C VAL A 31 -11.32 7.38 40.72
N TYR A 32 -11.20 7.71 42.02
CA TYR A 32 -12.34 8.09 42.87
C TYR A 32 -13.52 7.08 42.82
N GLY A 33 -13.21 5.79 42.86
CA GLY A 33 -14.20 4.71 42.84
C GLY A 33 -14.85 4.43 41.48
N LYS A 34 -14.47 5.16 40.43
CA LYS A 34 -14.84 4.86 39.04
C LYS A 34 -13.68 4.19 38.32
N SER A 35 -13.95 3.02 37.75
CA SER A 35 -12.97 2.29 36.94
C SER A 35 -13.05 2.77 35.49
N SER A 36 -11.93 3.24 34.96
CA SER A 36 -11.78 3.58 33.54
C SER A 36 -10.74 2.65 32.92
N VAL A 37 -11.02 2.13 31.73
CA VAL A 37 -10.09 1.27 31.01
C VAL A 37 -9.05 2.15 30.30
N TRP A 38 -7.78 2.02 30.69
CA TRP A 38 -6.65 2.75 30.08
C TRP A 38 -5.74 1.84 29.25
N ALA A 39 -6.07 0.55 29.15
CA ALA A 39 -5.28 -0.45 28.44
C ALA A 39 -5.01 -0.10 26.96
N GLU A 40 -5.90 0.67 26.32
CA GLU A 40 -5.73 1.10 24.92
C GLU A 40 -4.73 2.26 24.77
N LEU A 41 -4.53 3.04 25.83
CA LEU A 41 -3.70 4.25 25.82
C LEU A 41 -2.25 3.96 26.19
N LEU A 42 -1.98 2.83 26.86
CA LEU A 42 -0.67 2.45 27.34
C LEU A 42 -0.17 1.22 26.59
N ARG A 43 1.02 1.32 25.97
CA ARG A 43 1.69 0.20 25.31
C ARG A 43 3.09 -0.01 25.87
N GLY A 44 3.53 -1.28 25.88
CA GLY A 44 4.81 -1.68 26.44
C GLY A 44 4.87 -1.44 27.95
N VAL A 45 3.83 -1.88 28.66
CA VAL A 45 3.69 -1.72 30.11
C VAL A 45 4.42 -2.84 30.83
N THR A 46 5.23 -2.52 31.84
CA THR A 46 5.76 -3.51 32.78
C THR A 46 4.99 -3.45 34.10
N LEU A 47 4.62 -4.61 34.61
CA LEU A 47 3.78 -4.76 35.80
C LEU A 47 4.62 -5.17 36.99
N GLY A 48 4.37 -4.52 38.12
CA GLY A 48 4.91 -4.89 39.43
C GLY A 48 4.01 -5.86 40.18
N LYS A 49 4.21 -5.97 41.49
CA LYS A 49 3.31 -6.75 42.37
C LYS A 49 1.90 -6.13 42.35
N ASN A 50 0.87 -6.97 42.35
CA ASN A 50 -0.55 -6.59 42.33
C ASN A 50 -1.00 -5.80 41.08
N ASN A 51 -0.44 -6.09 39.90
CA ASN A 51 -0.81 -5.46 38.62
C ASN A 51 -0.67 -3.93 38.59
N VAL A 52 0.15 -3.37 39.46
CA VAL A 52 0.50 -1.95 39.46
C VAL A 52 1.47 -1.68 38.32
N VAL A 53 1.21 -0.62 37.55
CA VAL A 53 2.05 -0.21 36.42
C VAL A 53 3.36 0.40 36.93
N VAL A 54 4.49 -0.16 36.52
CA VAL A 54 5.83 0.30 36.93
C VAL A 54 6.51 1.11 35.82
N GLU A 55 6.44 0.64 34.57
CA GLU A 55 7.00 1.32 33.40
C GLU A 55 5.98 1.33 32.27
N VAL A 56 6.00 2.40 31.47
CA VAL A 56 5.24 2.50 30.22
C VAL A 56 6.20 3.01 29.14
N ARG A 57 6.31 2.28 28.03
CA ARG A 57 7.19 2.67 26.92
C ARG A 57 6.54 3.62 25.93
N VAL A 58 5.25 3.46 25.67
CA VAL A 58 4.51 4.25 24.69
C VAL A 58 3.18 4.69 25.28
N PHE A 59 2.90 5.98 25.16
CA PHE A 59 1.64 6.60 25.54
C PHE A 59 0.92 7.08 24.27
N ILE A 60 -0.33 6.67 24.10
CA ILE A 60 -1.17 7.05 22.97
C ILE A 60 -2.25 8.01 23.48
N ALA A 61 -2.31 9.20 22.90
CA ALA A 61 -3.34 10.19 23.19
C ALA A 61 -4.27 10.34 21.98
N PRO A 62 -5.46 9.71 21.97
CA PRO A 62 -6.42 9.89 20.90
C PRO A 62 -7.04 11.28 21.00
N LEU A 63 -6.72 12.15 20.05
CA LEU A 63 -7.36 13.45 19.91
C LEU A 63 -8.53 13.33 18.94
N GLN A 64 -9.74 13.53 19.45
CA GLN A 64 -10.95 13.52 18.64
C GLN A 64 -11.40 14.94 18.35
N PHE A 65 -11.51 15.27 17.07
CA PHE A 65 -12.02 16.57 16.61
C PHE A 65 -13.40 16.37 15.98
N GLN A 66 -14.41 16.96 16.61
CA GLN A 66 -15.74 17.07 15.99
C GLN A 66 -15.80 18.36 15.21
N TYR A 67 -16.17 18.28 13.93
CA TYR A 67 -16.29 19.44 13.06
C TYR A 67 -17.51 19.30 12.15
N ASP A 68 -18.11 20.42 11.81
CA ASP A 68 -19.22 20.47 10.85
C ASP A 68 -18.66 20.48 9.42
N ARG A 69 -18.81 19.36 8.72
CA ARG A 69 -18.36 19.17 7.33
C ARG A 69 -18.98 20.18 6.36
N LYS A 70 -20.17 20.74 6.64
CA LYS A 70 -20.81 21.72 5.76
C LYS A 70 -20.18 23.11 5.89
N ARG A 71 -19.65 23.44 7.07
CA ARG A 71 -19.11 24.77 7.41
C ARG A 71 -17.60 24.84 7.22
N ILE A 72 -16.90 23.76 7.56
CA ILE A 72 -15.45 23.64 7.41
C ILE A 72 -15.19 22.63 6.29
N GLY A 73 -14.69 23.13 5.16
CA GLY A 73 -14.32 22.29 4.02
C GLY A 73 -13.28 21.26 4.44
N LYS A 74 -13.44 20.02 3.97
CA LYS A 74 -12.55 18.88 4.28
C LYS A 74 -11.06 19.24 4.12
N GLN A 75 -10.73 19.95 3.03
CA GLN A 75 -9.36 20.37 2.72
C GLN A 75 -8.71 21.23 3.80
N ILE A 76 -9.47 22.13 4.45
CA ILE A 76 -8.94 23.02 5.49
C ILE A 76 -8.59 22.20 6.74
N LEU A 77 -9.43 21.22 7.06
CA LEU A 77 -9.17 20.32 8.18
C LEU A 77 -7.93 19.47 7.91
N ASP A 78 -7.82 18.88 6.72
CA ASP A 78 -6.67 18.05 6.34
C ASP A 78 -5.36 18.85 6.44
N GLN A 79 -5.35 20.09 5.96
CA GLN A 79 -4.19 20.99 6.09
C GLN A 79 -3.87 21.36 7.54
N CYS A 80 -4.88 21.55 8.39
CA CYS A 80 -4.67 21.84 9.81
C CYS A 80 -4.05 20.63 10.53
N MET A 81 -4.57 19.42 10.26
CA MET A 81 -4.04 18.18 10.81
C MET A 81 -2.61 17.90 10.34
N LEU A 82 -2.31 18.16 9.07
CA LEU A 82 -0.95 18.07 8.53
C LEU A 82 0.01 19.01 9.28
N LYS A 83 -0.33 20.29 9.40
CA LYS A 83 0.51 21.26 10.12
C LYS A 83 0.69 20.90 11.59
N MET A 84 -0.34 20.34 12.22
CA MET A 84 -0.27 19.85 13.58
C MET A 84 0.69 18.65 13.67
N ALA A 85 0.60 17.70 12.74
CA ALA A 85 1.50 16.55 12.69
C ALA A 85 2.96 16.98 12.46
N ASP A 86 3.20 17.88 11.51
CA ASP A 86 4.51 18.46 11.24
C ASP A 86 5.08 19.21 12.45
N TYR A 87 4.23 19.91 13.21
CA TYR A 87 4.65 20.58 14.43
C TYR A 87 5.13 19.59 15.49
N PHE A 88 4.44 18.46 15.67
CA PHE A 88 4.87 17.42 16.61
C PHE A 88 6.12 16.68 16.12
N TRP A 89 6.25 16.45 14.81
CA TRP A 89 7.40 15.77 14.23
C TRP A 89 8.68 16.62 14.32
N ASN A 90 8.56 17.93 14.07
CA ASN A 90 9.67 18.87 14.11
C ASN A 90 9.91 19.45 15.51
N SER A 91 9.04 19.15 16.48
CA SER A 91 9.31 19.48 17.87
C SER A 91 10.53 18.70 18.32
N GLU A 92 11.61 19.42 18.67
CA GLU A 92 12.81 18.81 19.24
C GLU A 92 12.43 17.89 20.42
N SER A 93 13.12 16.75 20.50
CA SER A 93 13.01 15.79 21.61
C SER A 93 13.43 16.48 22.90
N ARG A 94 12.47 17.10 23.58
CA ARG A 94 12.70 17.69 24.90
C ARG A 94 12.63 16.55 25.91
N ASN A 95 13.72 16.34 26.62
CA ASN A 95 13.83 15.42 27.76
C ASN A 95 13.70 13.93 27.42
N ASN A 96 14.34 13.45 26.34
CA ASN A 96 14.33 12.05 25.88
C ASN A 96 12.93 11.52 25.48
N LEU A 97 11.96 12.40 25.24
CA LEU A 97 10.62 12.03 24.79
C LEU A 97 10.49 12.40 23.32
N THR A 98 10.23 11.41 22.48
CA THR A 98 9.91 11.60 21.05
C THR A 98 8.40 11.63 20.87
N PHE A 99 7.92 12.64 20.16
CA PHE A 99 6.51 12.80 19.85
C PHE A 99 6.26 12.34 18.42
N TYR A 100 5.21 11.55 18.24
CA TYR A 100 4.71 11.15 16.93
C TYR A 100 3.23 11.46 16.86
N ALA A 101 2.83 12.12 15.79
CA ALA A 101 1.44 12.38 15.47
C ALA A 101 1.09 11.67 14.16
N SER A 102 -0.06 11.03 14.13
CA SER A 102 -0.60 10.37 12.94
C SER A 102 -2.09 10.64 12.88
N TYR A 103 -2.61 10.83 11.67
CA TYR A 103 -4.03 10.98 11.40
C TYR A 103 -4.37 10.22 10.11
N GLU A 104 -5.65 9.90 9.93
CA GLU A 104 -6.10 8.93 8.91
C GLU A 104 -5.70 9.29 7.48
N GLN A 105 -5.82 10.57 7.06
CA GLN A 105 -5.52 10.92 5.66
C GLN A 105 -4.02 10.88 5.36
N LEU A 106 -3.14 11.05 6.36
CA LEU A 106 -1.69 11.01 6.16
C LEU A 106 -1.25 9.69 5.54
N PHE A 107 -1.86 8.59 5.99
CA PHE A 107 -1.56 7.27 5.46
C PHE A 107 -1.91 7.16 3.97
N ILE A 108 -3.05 7.70 3.56
CA ILE A 108 -3.48 7.71 2.15
C ILE A 108 -2.56 8.60 1.32
N ASP A 109 -2.18 9.77 1.84
CA ASP A 109 -1.29 10.70 1.14
C ASP A 109 0.11 10.09 0.95
N GLU A 110 0.66 9.43 1.96
CA GLU A 110 1.96 8.73 1.88
C GLU A 110 1.92 7.54 0.92
N LEU A 111 0.80 6.80 0.89
CA LEU A 111 0.58 5.75 -0.11
C LEU A 111 0.55 6.31 -1.53
N GLN A 112 -0.15 7.43 -1.75
CA GLN A 112 -0.21 8.08 -3.07
C GLN A 112 1.17 8.57 -3.52
N LYS A 113 1.96 9.16 -2.62
CA LYS A 113 3.36 9.54 -2.92
C LYS A 113 4.19 8.31 -3.32
N THR A 114 4.08 7.23 -2.54
CA THR A 114 4.79 5.97 -2.84
C THR A 114 4.43 5.42 -4.23
N GLN A 115 3.17 5.55 -4.65
CA GLN A 115 2.74 5.16 -5.98
C GLN A 115 3.33 6.06 -7.08
N GLN A 116 3.38 7.38 -6.87
CA GLN A 116 4.00 8.30 -7.82
C GLN A 116 5.49 7.99 -8.03
N TYR A 117 6.22 7.65 -6.95
CA TYR A 117 7.61 7.22 -7.06
C TYR A 117 7.78 5.88 -7.77
N SER A 118 6.77 5.01 -7.70
CA SER A 118 6.81 3.67 -8.33
C SER A 118 6.43 3.69 -9.82
N LEU A 119 5.70 4.71 -10.28
CA LEU A 119 5.24 4.85 -11.66
C LEU A 119 6.33 4.73 -12.73
N PRO A 120 7.51 5.40 -12.64
CA PRO A 120 8.55 5.27 -13.66
C PRO A 120 9.14 3.85 -13.73
N TRP A 121 9.27 3.17 -12.59
CA TRP A 121 9.74 1.79 -12.52
C TRP A 121 8.73 0.82 -13.16
N LEU A 122 7.44 1.09 -13.01
CA LEU A 122 6.38 0.34 -13.67
C LEU A 122 6.48 0.49 -15.20
N SER A 123 6.64 1.71 -15.71
CA SER A 123 6.84 1.92 -17.16
C SER A 123 8.07 1.19 -17.70
N LEU A 124 9.18 1.20 -16.96
CA LEU A 124 10.37 0.43 -17.30
C LEU A 124 10.10 -1.08 -17.33
N SER A 125 9.35 -1.59 -16.34
CA SER A 125 9.00 -3.01 -16.29
C SER A 125 8.15 -3.45 -17.48
N VAL A 126 7.17 -2.64 -17.90
CA VAL A 126 6.35 -2.92 -19.10
C VAL A 126 7.21 -2.95 -20.35
N PHE A 127 8.16 -2.01 -20.47
CA PHE A 127 9.12 -2.01 -21.58
C PHE A 127 10.01 -3.25 -21.58
N LEU A 128 10.53 -3.67 -20.42
CA LEU A 128 11.35 -4.88 -20.30
C LEU A 128 10.55 -6.15 -20.65
N VAL A 129 9.30 -6.24 -20.21
CA VAL A 129 8.40 -7.34 -20.60
C VAL A 129 8.19 -7.34 -22.11
N ALA A 130 7.92 -6.19 -22.73
CA ALA A 130 7.78 -6.09 -24.18
C ALA A 130 9.05 -6.54 -24.94
N ALA A 131 10.22 -6.09 -24.47
CA ALA A 131 11.51 -6.48 -25.03
C ALA A 131 11.76 -7.99 -24.86
N PHE A 132 11.53 -8.53 -23.66
CA PHE A 132 11.62 -9.97 -23.43
C PHE A 132 10.65 -10.75 -24.31
N CYS A 133 9.43 -10.26 -24.50
CA CYS A 133 8.44 -10.94 -25.34
C CYS A 133 8.91 -11.04 -26.79
N THR A 134 9.34 -9.92 -27.36
CA THR A 134 9.86 -9.88 -28.72
C THR A 134 11.12 -10.75 -28.86
N LEU A 135 12.06 -10.69 -27.92
CA LEU A 135 13.29 -11.51 -27.95
C LEU A 135 13.00 -13.01 -27.82
N SER A 136 12.13 -13.43 -26.90
CA SER A 136 11.78 -14.85 -26.72
C SER A 136 11.15 -15.47 -27.96
N THR A 137 10.43 -14.67 -28.76
CA THR A 137 9.87 -15.17 -30.02
C THR A 137 10.90 -15.38 -31.12
N VAL A 138 12.08 -14.75 -31.01
CA VAL A 138 13.19 -14.81 -31.99
C VAL A 138 14.08 -16.05 -31.76
N GLU A 139 14.09 -16.62 -30.55
CA GLU A 139 14.90 -17.79 -30.21
C GLU A 139 14.38 -19.06 -30.92
N GLY A 140 15.01 -19.35 -32.05
CA GLY A 140 14.68 -20.40 -33.01
C GLY A 140 15.35 -20.19 -34.36
N CYS A 141 15.94 -19.01 -34.60
CA CYS A 141 16.68 -18.73 -35.81
C CYS A 141 18.11 -19.25 -35.73
N ASN A 142 18.41 -20.29 -36.50
CA ASN A 142 19.72 -20.37 -37.13
C ASN A 142 19.96 -19.03 -37.84
N PHE A 143 21.05 -18.34 -37.49
CA PHE A 143 21.47 -17.02 -37.99
C PHE A 143 21.52 -16.88 -39.53
N LEU A 144 21.32 -17.98 -40.27
CA LEU A 144 21.44 -18.06 -41.73
C LEU A 144 20.10 -18.09 -42.50
N ASP A 145 18.95 -18.28 -41.85
CA ASP A 145 17.66 -18.40 -42.58
C ASP A 145 16.78 -17.14 -42.40
N LYS A 146 17.06 -16.12 -43.21
CA LYS A 146 16.43 -14.79 -43.18
C LYS A 146 14.93 -14.78 -43.56
N LYS A 147 14.34 -15.90 -44.00
CA LYS A 147 12.97 -15.93 -44.56
C LYS A 147 11.85 -16.07 -43.52
N GLY A 148 12.14 -16.51 -42.30
CA GLY A 148 11.12 -16.75 -41.25
C GLY A 148 11.03 -15.68 -40.14
N GLN A 149 11.99 -14.74 -40.08
CA GLN A 149 12.14 -13.81 -38.95
C GLN A 149 11.09 -12.70 -38.87
N HIS A 150 10.61 -12.20 -40.01
CA HIS A 150 9.73 -11.02 -40.03
C HIS A 150 8.28 -11.31 -39.59
N SER A 151 7.76 -12.53 -39.79
CA SER A 151 6.37 -12.85 -39.40
C SER A 151 6.22 -13.13 -37.90
N GLN A 152 7.26 -13.64 -37.24
CA GLN A 152 7.18 -14.05 -35.83
C GLN A 152 7.33 -12.86 -34.86
N ILE A 153 8.18 -11.88 -35.19
CA ILE A 153 8.32 -10.65 -34.39
C ILE A 153 7.05 -9.80 -34.47
N SER A 154 6.42 -9.75 -35.65
CA SER A 154 5.17 -9.00 -35.84
C SER A 154 4.01 -9.62 -35.06
N GLU A 155 3.93 -10.95 -34.97
CA GLU A 155 2.94 -11.67 -34.16
C GLU A 155 3.02 -11.27 -32.66
N ALA A 156 4.22 -11.24 -32.08
CA ALA A 156 4.43 -10.79 -30.70
C ALA A 156 4.04 -9.32 -30.49
N GLY A 157 4.35 -8.46 -31.46
CA GLY A 157 3.97 -7.04 -31.42
C GLY A 157 2.45 -6.83 -31.44
N TYR A 158 1.73 -7.57 -32.28
CA TYR A 158 0.26 -7.51 -32.33
C TYR A 158 -0.40 -8.07 -31.06
N GLY A 159 0.17 -9.12 -30.46
CA GLY A 159 -0.29 -9.66 -29.17
C GLY A 159 -0.22 -8.59 -28.07
N LEU A 160 0.95 -7.95 -27.90
CA LEU A 160 1.13 -6.92 -26.89
C LEU A 160 0.24 -5.70 -27.11
N LEU A 161 0.05 -5.27 -28.37
CA LEU A 161 -0.89 -4.19 -28.70
C LEU A 161 -2.33 -4.54 -28.33
N THR A 162 -2.75 -5.78 -28.57
CA THR A 162 -4.09 -6.26 -28.24
C THR A 162 -4.33 -6.26 -26.73
N ILE A 163 -3.35 -6.70 -25.94
CA ILE A 163 -3.40 -6.62 -24.46
C ILE A 163 -3.56 -5.16 -24.02
N GLY A 164 -2.73 -4.25 -24.56
CA GLY A 164 -2.80 -2.82 -24.24
C GLY A 164 -4.16 -2.21 -24.54
N MET A 165 -4.73 -2.50 -25.71
CA MET A 165 -6.06 -2.02 -26.10
C MET A 165 -7.16 -2.61 -25.21
N SER A 166 -7.05 -3.89 -24.82
CA SER A 166 -8.00 -4.54 -23.90
C SER A 166 -8.01 -3.86 -22.52
N LEU A 167 -6.83 -3.52 -21.98
CA LEU A 167 -6.72 -2.77 -20.72
C LEU A 167 -7.38 -1.39 -20.83
N VAL A 168 -7.04 -0.63 -21.88
CA VAL A 168 -7.62 0.71 -22.09
C VAL A 168 -9.14 0.63 -22.25
N ALA A 169 -9.66 -0.37 -22.97
CA ALA A 169 -11.09 -0.58 -23.13
C ALA A 169 -11.78 -0.95 -21.81
N GLY A 170 -11.17 -1.85 -21.01
CA GLY A 170 -11.71 -2.28 -19.71
C GLY A 170 -11.76 -1.14 -18.69
N PHE A 171 -10.65 -0.40 -18.52
CA PHE A 171 -10.65 0.78 -17.63
C PHE A 171 -11.54 1.90 -18.16
N GLY A 172 -11.55 2.14 -19.48
CA GLY A 172 -12.42 3.11 -20.13
C GLY A 172 -13.91 2.81 -19.89
N PHE A 173 -14.32 1.55 -19.99
CA PHE A 173 -15.67 1.11 -19.69
C PHE A 173 -16.05 1.38 -18.22
N LEU A 174 -15.15 1.09 -17.28
CA LEU A 174 -15.38 1.37 -15.85
C LEU A 174 -15.54 2.87 -15.57
N PHE A 175 -14.78 3.73 -16.26
CA PHE A 175 -14.94 5.17 -16.16
C PHE A 175 -16.28 5.66 -16.72
N ILE A 176 -16.77 5.08 -17.82
CA ILE A 176 -18.11 5.37 -18.36
C ILE A 176 -19.20 4.97 -17.35
N CYS A 177 -19.01 3.89 -16.60
CA CYS A 177 -19.90 3.46 -15.53
C CYS A 177 -19.82 4.32 -14.25
N ASN A 178 -19.09 5.45 -14.26
CA ASN A 178 -18.89 6.34 -13.11
C ASN A 178 -18.22 5.68 -11.89
N TYR A 179 -17.38 4.66 -12.09
CA TYR A 179 -16.56 4.15 -11.00
C TYR A 179 -15.44 5.12 -10.65
N SER A 180 -15.32 5.43 -9.36
CA SER A 180 -14.25 6.30 -8.85
C SER A 180 -12.92 5.58 -8.82
N TYR A 181 -11.87 6.24 -9.30
CA TYR A 181 -10.51 5.75 -9.22
C TYR A 181 -10.05 5.68 -7.75
N ASN A 182 -9.49 4.53 -7.36
CA ASN A 182 -8.90 4.31 -6.04
C ASN A 182 -7.41 4.01 -6.19
N PHE A 183 -6.59 4.44 -5.24
CA PHE A 183 -5.15 4.16 -5.21
C PHE A 183 -4.86 2.67 -5.35
N VAL A 184 -5.67 1.78 -4.77
CA VAL A 184 -5.47 0.31 -4.89
C VAL A 184 -5.59 -0.18 -6.34
N VAL A 185 -6.46 0.46 -7.13
CA VAL A 185 -6.72 0.07 -8.52
C VAL A 185 -5.53 0.42 -9.42
N SER A 186 -4.64 1.31 -9.00
CA SER A 186 -3.46 1.72 -9.78
C SER A 186 -2.50 0.58 -10.14
N CYS A 187 -2.44 -0.48 -9.33
CA CYS A 187 -1.60 -1.65 -9.57
C CYS A 187 -2.26 -2.67 -10.52
N THR A 188 -3.57 -2.57 -10.74
CA THR A 188 -4.37 -3.52 -11.53
C THR A 188 -3.91 -3.66 -12.98
N PRO A 189 -3.56 -2.57 -13.72
CA PRO A 189 -3.10 -2.69 -15.10
C PRO A 189 -1.84 -3.56 -15.23
N PHE A 190 -0.92 -3.47 -14.27
CA PHE A 190 0.31 -4.25 -14.27
C PHE A 190 0.04 -5.74 -14.05
N VAL A 191 -0.79 -6.06 -13.04
CA VAL A 191 -1.19 -7.44 -12.76
C VAL A 191 -1.93 -8.05 -13.95
N ALA A 192 -2.87 -7.31 -14.53
CA ALA A 192 -3.64 -7.76 -15.69
C ALA A 192 -2.75 -7.97 -16.92
N LEU A 193 -1.75 -7.11 -17.15
CA LEU A 193 -0.75 -7.30 -18.20
C LEU A 193 0.04 -8.60 -18.00
N CYS A 194 0.56 -8.85 -16.79
CA CYS A 194 1.34 -10.07 -16.50
C CYS A 194 0.54 -11.35 -16.77
N VAL A 195 -0.72 -11.40 -16.33
CA VAL A 195 -1.60 -12.56 -16.57
C VAL A 195 -1.93 -12.72 -18.06
N SER A 196 -2.16 -11.61 -18.77
CA SER A 196 -2.48 -11.64 -20.19
C SER A 196 -1.30 -12.13 -21.03
N VAL A 197 -0.10 -11.65 -20.73
CA VAL A 197 1.14 -12.04 -21.41
C VAL A 197 1.45 -13.53 -21.19
N ASP A 198 1.23 -14.06 -19.99
CA ASP A 198 1.42 -15.49 -19.67
C ASP A 198 0.52 -16.40 -20.53
N ASN A 199 -0.76 -16.04 -20.66
CA ASN A 199 -1.71 -16.76 -21.51
C ASN A 199 -1.33 -16.71 -22.99
N ASP A 200 -0.89 -15.56 -23.49
CA ASP A 200 -0.46 -15.41 -24.88
C ASP A 200 0.77 -16.26 -25.19
N PHE A 201 1.73 -16.37 -24.26
CA PHE A 201 2.88 -17.27 -24.42
C PHE A 201 2.48 -18.73 -24.44
N MET A 202 1.56 -19.13 -23.57
CA MET A 202 1.03 -20.48 -23.57
C MET A 202 0.36 -20.82 -24.91
N LEU A 203 -0.44 -19.90 -25.44
CA LEU A 203 -1.11 -20.06 -26.74
C LEU A 203 -0.09 -20.12 -27.89
N LEU A 204 0.91 -19.23 -27.90
CA LEU A 204 1.99 -19.25 -28.90
C LEU A 204 2.81 -20.55 -28.84
N ALA A 205 3.07 -21.07 -27.64
CA ALA A 205 3.76 -22.34 -27.46
C ALA A 205 2.95 -23.52 -28.00
N ALA A 206 1.63 -23.55 -27.76
CA ALA A 206 0.73 -24.54 -28.33
C ALA A 206 0.68 -24.41 -29.86
N TRP A 207 0.54 -23.19 -30.39
CA TRP A 207 0.52 -22.89 -31.82
C TRP A 207 1.79 -23.36 -32.54
N ARG A 208 2.96 -23.19 -31.92
CA ARG A 208 4.26 -23.64 -32.45
C ARG A 208 4.39 -25.17 -32.51
N ARG A 209 3.64 -25.92 -31.70
CA ARG A 209 3.65 -27.39 -31.73
C ARG A 209 2.78 -27.98 -32.85
N THR A 210 1.83 -27.20 -33.38
CA THR A 210 0.93 -27.65 -34.46
C THR A 210 1.65 -27.78 -35.80
N SER A 211 1.17 -28.68 -36.66
CA SER A 211 1.77 -28.92 -37.97
C SER A 211 1.58 -27.71 -38.91
N PRO A 212 2.66 -27.14 -39.50
CA PRO A 212 2.56 -26.00 -40.42
C PRO A 212 1.89 -26.34 -41.75
N HIS A 213 1.64 -27.63 -42.03
CA HIS A 213 0.98 -28.10 -43.25
C HIS A 213 -0.55 -28.14 -43.15
N GLN A 214 -1.11 -27.97 -41.96
CA GLN A 214 -2.56 -27.89 -41.78
C GLN A 214 -3.09 -26.50 -42.10
N SER A 215 -4.38 -26.41 -42.43
CA SER A 215 -5.07 -25.13 -42.56
C SER A 215 -5.05 -24.36 -41.24
N VAL A 216 -5.15 -23.03 -41.29
CA VAL A 216 -5.18 -22.17 -40.08
C VAL A 216 -6.25 -22.65 -39.08
N ALA A 217 -7.42 -23.02 -39.58
CA ALA A 217 -8.50 -23.55 -38.74
C ALA A 217 -8.15 -24.89 -38.06
N GLY A 218 -7.49 -25.79 -38.78
CA GLY A 218 -7.03 -27.08 -38.22
C GLY A 218 -5.97 -26.89 -37.13
N ARG A 219 -4.98 -26.02 -37.39
CA ARG A 219 -3.95 -25.66 -36.41
C ARG A 219 -4.56 -25.01 -35.17
N LEU A 220 -5.55 -24.14 -35.34
CA LEU A 220 -6.22 -23.49 -34.23
C LEU A 220 -6.98 -24.50 -33.37
N SER A 221 -7.69 -25.45 -34.00
CA SER A 221 -8.37 -26.51 -33.25
C SER A 221 -7.41 -27.41 -32.47
N GLU A 222 -6.24 -27.72 -33.03
CA GLU A 222 -5.22 -28.56 -32.37
C GLU A 222 -4.51 -27.81 -31.23
N ALA A 223 -4.32 -26.49 -31.34
CA ALA A 223 -3.70 -25.68 -30.29
C ALA A 223 -4.61 -25.44 -29.06
N PHE A 224 -5.93 -25.49 -29.25
CA PHE A 224 -6.92 -25.31 -28.18
C PHE A 224 -7.45 -26.62 -27.57
N THR A 225 -6.97 -27.79 -28.03
CA THR A 225 -7.34 -29.11 -27.50
C THR A 225 -6.34 -29.56 -26.44
#